data_AF-A0A7S3Z6T7-F1
#
_entry.id   AF-A0A7S3Z6T7-F1
#
_cell.length_a   1.000
_cell.length_b   1.000
_cell.length_c   1.000
_cell.angle_alpha   90.00
_cell.angle_beta   90.00
_cell.angle_gamma   90.00
#
_symmetry.space_group_name_H-M   'P 1'
#
loop_
_entity.id
_entity.type
_entity.pdbx_description
1 polymer ?
#
loop_
_entity_poly.entity_id
_entity_poly.type
_entity_poly.pdbx_seq_one_letter_code
_entity_poly.pdbx_strand_id
1 'polypeptide(L)'
;RTQRPETPAQAAVRRMSMQEESIYDLIPKEVAQKKKPPRYKSKFNPKIPPSYSTFGQAGGAQIATHNVGGHFNPPDPSHKVLQSGATFGTATKHVSDFQKYKTRKSSELPAPKKFNYTDRRKEKLNARLEKEKIPKRGKKNFIKKNAIDAILKSTKKKNKQEMRYVEKPEYGKVPEYLREVKSDIEKEKQFIEQMLEKSKAASETEQKSRVMDESEKEEVTITVFIKGPLTHLLCPSSAPRRLETQMAGCKRKIPKN
;
A
#
# COMPACT_ATOMS: atom_id res chain seq x y z
N ARG A 1 23.28 18.32 -29.41
CA ARG A 1 23.49 19.40 -28.43
C ARG A 1 22.39 20.44 -28.65
N THR A 2 21.22 20.23 -28.06
CA THR A 2 20.06 21.11 -28.16
C THR A 2 20.31 22.37 -27.32
N GLN A 3 20.35 23.53 -27.98
CA GLN A 3 20.54 24.81 -27.30
C GLN A 3 19.28 25.11 -26.47
N ARG A 4 19.46 25.48 -25.20
CA ARG A 4 18.36 25.92 -24.32
C ARG A 4 17.76 27.22 -24.86
N PRO A 5 16.44 27.42 -24.75
CA PRO A 5 15.83 28.71 -25.09
C PRO A 5 16.42 29.80 -24.18
N GLU A 6 16.93 30.87 -24.80
CA GLU A 6 17.50 32.00 -24.09
C GLU A 6 16.45 32.68 -23.20
N THR A 7 16.86 33.08 -22.00
CA THR A 7 15.96 33.82 -21.10
C THR A 7 15.70 35.22 -21.68
N PRO A 8 14.50 35.81 -21.47
CA PRO A 8 14.17 37.14 -22.00
C PRO A 8 15.14 38.23 -21.53
N ALA A 9 15.82 38.03 -20.39
CA ALA A 9 16.89 38.90 -19.90
C ALA A 9 18.16 38.81 -20.77
N GLN A 10 18.58 37.62 -21.18
CA GLN A 10 19.76 37.42 -22.04
C GLN A 10 19.52 37.95 -23.47
N ALA A 11 18.31 37.78 -23.99
CA ALA A 11 17.91 38.34 -25.29
C ALA A 11 17.84 39.87 -25.28
N ALA A 12 17.48 40.49 -24.14
CA ALA A 12 17.47 41.96 -24.00
C ALA A 12 18.90 42.54 -24.01
N VAL A 13 19.83 41.93 -23.26
CA VAL A 13 21.24 42.38 -23.24
C VAL A 13 21.88 42.28 -24.64
N ARG A 14 21.55 41.24 -25.40
CA ARG A 14 22.07 41.08 -26.78
C ARG A 14 21.47 42.07 -27.79
N ARG A 15 20.23 42.55 -27.55
CA ARG A 15 19.63 43.62 -28.38
C ARG A 15 20.23 44.99 -28.10
N MET A 16 20.73 45.23 -26.88
CA MET A 16 21.36 46.50 -26.49
C MET A 16 22.74 46.74 -27.13
N SER A 17 23.38 45.74 -27.75
CA SER A 17 24.75 45.88 -28.28
C SER A 17 24.84 46.12 -29.80
N MET A 18 23.72 46.25 -30.51
CA MET A 18 23.72 46.45 -31.98
C MET A 18 22.73 47.50 -32.49
N GLN A 19 22.07 48.26 -31.61
CA GLN A 19 21.17 49.33 -32.01
C GLN A 19 21.84 50.66 -31.69
N GLU A 20 22.13 51.43 -32.74
CA GLU A 20 22.54 52.83 -32.67
C GLU A 20 21.66 53.56 -31.66
N GLU A 21 22.29 54.25 -30.70
CA GLU A 21 21.60 54.91 -29.59
C GLU A 21 20.46 55.80 -30.11
N SER A 22 19.22 55.40 -29.84
CA SER A 22 18.05 56.19 -30.23
C SER A 22 17.67 57.13 -29.09
N ILE A 23 17.44 58.41 -29.41
CA ILE A 23 16.97 59.41 -28.44
C ILE A 23 15.66 58.99 -27.75
N TYR A 24 14.87 58.12 -28.38
CA TYR A 24 13.60 57.61 -27.84
C TYR A 24 13.79 56.50 -26.78
N ASP A 25 15.00 55.96 -26.61
CA ASP A 25 15.33 54.94 -25.61
C ASP A 25 15.95 55.53 -24.33
N LEU A 26 16.14 56.86 -24.26
CA LEU A 26 16.63 57.59 -23.08
C LEU A 26 15.70 57.47 -21.86
N ILE A 27 14.41 57.28 -22.08
CA ILE A 27 13.41 57.09 -21.02
C ILE A 27 13.08 55.60 -20.95
N PRO A 28 13.46 54.90 -19.86
CA PRO A 28 13.13 53.49 -19.69
C PRO A 28 11.62 53.28 -19.83
N LYS A 29 11.21 52.37 -20.71
CA LYS A 29 9.79 51.99 -20.83
C LYS A 29 9.36 51.39 -19.50
N GLU A 30 8.30 51.94 -18.90
CA GLU A 30 7.77 51.44 -17.64
C GLU A 30 7.40 49.96 -17.79
N VAL A 31 8.16 49.08 -17.14
CA VAL A 31 7.87 47.65 -17.15
C VAL A 31 6.64 47.43 -16.29
N ALA A 32 5.51 47.12 -16.93
CA ALA A 32 4.27 46.81 -16.23
C ALA A 32 4.52 45.70 -15.19
N GLN A 33 4.41 46.03 -13.90
CA GLN A 33 4.60 45.07 -12.82
C GLN A 33 3.50 44.00 -12.90
N LYS A 34 3.88 42.76 -13.17
CA LYS A 34 2.94 41.63 -13.17
C LYS A 34 2.36 41.49 -11.75
N LYS A 35 1.07 41.80 -11.57
CA LYS A 35 0.37 41.58 -10.30
C LYS A 35 0.41 40.09 -9.96
N LYS A 36 0.93 39.74 -8.77
CA LYS A 36 0.95 38.35 -8.30
C LYS A 36 -0.49 37.83 -8.21
N PRO A 37 -0.77 36.59 -8.63
CA PRO A 37 -2.10 36.02 -8.45
C PRO A 37 -2.45 35.96 -6.95
N PRO A 38 -3.74 36.01 -6.60
CA PRO A 38 -4.16 35.87 -5.21
C PRO A 38 -3.67 34.54 -4.63
N ARG A 39 -3.30 34.54 -3.35
CA ARG A 39 -2.87 33.33 -2.64
C ARG A 39 -4.01 32.30 -2.65
N TYR A 40 -3.71 31.07 -3.05
CA TYR A 40 -4.66 29.95 -2.94
C TYR A 40 -5.13 29.79 -1.50
N LYS A 41 -6.44 29.77 -1.29
CA LYS A 41 -7.08 29.42 -0.01
C LYS A 41 -7.72 28.05 -0.17
N SER A 42 -7.43 27.13 0.74
CA SER A 42 -8.05 25.80 0.73
C SER A 42 -9.57 25.92 0.94
N LYS A 43 -10.31 24.95 0.40
CA LYS A 43 -11.76 24.82 0.67
C LYS A 43 -12.05 24.41 2.13
N PHE A 44 -11.02 23.95 2.85
CA PHE A 44 -11.13 23.42 4.21
C PHE A 44 -11.00 24.55 5.24
N ASN A 45 -11.93 24.61 6.21
CA ASN A 45 -11.89 25.63 7.25
C ASN A 45 -10.72 25.32 8.21
N PRO A 46 -9.76 26.24 8.38
CA PRO A 46 -8.55 26.02 9.17
C PRO A 46 -8.83 25.93 10.68
N LYS A 47 -10.03 26.32 11.13
CA LYS A 47 -10.43 26.26 12.54
C LYS A 47 -11.05 24.92 12.93
N ILE A 48 -11.30 24.02 11.97
CA ILE A 48 -11.85 22.69 12.27
C ILE A 48 -10.73 21.85 12.90
N PRO A 49 -10.95 21.23 14.07
CA PRO A 49 -9.98 20.32 14.66
C PRO A 49 -9.75 19.09 13.76
N PRO A 50 -8.54 18.49 13.78
CA PRO A 50 -8.25 17.33 12.94
C PRO A 50 -9.23 16.19 13.19
N SER A 51 -9.67 15.52 12.12
CA SER A 51 -10.57 14.37 12.19
C SER A 51 -9.99 13.28 13.08
N TYR A 52 -10.79 12.78 14.02
CA TYR A 52 -10.37 11.77 14.98
C TYR A 52 -9.16 12.15 15.84
N SER A 53 -8.88 13.44 16.01
CA SER A 53 -7.86 13.87 16.96
C SER A 53 -8.28 13.46 18.37
N THR A 54 -7.48 12.58 18.99
CA THR A 54 -7.58 12.19 20.40
C THR A 54 -6.79 13.12 21.32
N PHE A 55 -5.96 14.00 20.74
CA PHE A 55 -5.24 15.04 21.45
C PHE A 55 -6.21 16.18 21.77
N GLY A 56 -6.75 16.15 22.99
CA GLY A 56 -7.63 17.18 23.55
C GLY A 56 -7.83 16.97 25.05
N GLN A 57 -7.81 18.04 25.83
CA GLN A 57 -8.01 17.98 27.27
C GLN A 57 -9.48 17.59 27.54
N ALA A 58 -9.71 16.39 28.05
CA ALA A 58 -11.04 15.93 28.45
C ALA A 58 -11.45 16.66 29.75
N GLY A 59 -12.11 17.82 29.61
CA GLY A 59 -12.67 18.55 30.76
C GLY A 59 -13.90 17.86 31.40
N GLY A 60 -14.24 16.63 30.98
CA GLY A 60 -15.38 15.86 31.46
C GLY A 60 -15.27 14.36 31.14
N ALA A 61 -16.34 13.59 31.38
CA ALA A 61 -16.36 12.12 31.23
C ALA A 61 -16.31 11.60 29.77
N GLN A 62 -16.25 12.49 28.78
CA GLN A 62 -16.20 12.13 27.37
C GLN A 62 -14.78 12.24 26.82
N ILE A 63 -14.30 11.19 26.16
CA ILE A 63 -13.04 11.21 25.42
C ILE A 63 -13.14 12.32 24.36
N ALA A 64 -12.17 13.24 24.36
CA ALA A 64 -12.12 14.41 23.48
C ALA A 64 -11.82 14.00 22.02
N THR A 65 -12.68 13.20 21.42
CA THR A 65 -12.65 12.87 20.00
C THR A 65 -13.27 14.02 19.23
N HIS A 66 -12.45 14.73 18.46
CA HIS A 66 -12.91 15.83 17.64
C HIS A 66 -13.20 15.36 16.21
N ASN A 67 -14.29 15.87 15.63
CA ASN A 67 -14.63 15.64 14.22
C ASN A 67 -14.70 14.12 13.85
N VAL A 68 -15.43 13.36 14.66
CA VAL A 68 -15.74 11.95 14.40
C VAL A 68 -16.67 11.90 13.18
N GLY A 69 -16.16 11.43 12.03
CA GLY A 69 -16.89 11.36 10.76
C GLY A 69 -16.39 12.33 9.68
N GLY A 70 -15.43 13.21 9.98
CA GLY A 70 -14.81 14.08 8.97
C GLY A 70 -15.76 15.11 8.36
N HIS A 71 -16.85 15.45 9.06
CA HIS A 71 -17.81 16.43 8.59
C HIS A 71 -17.21 17.84 8.64
N PHE A 72 -17.39 18.61 7.56
CA PHE A 72 -16.92 20.01 7.48
C PHE A 72 -17.62 20.91 8.51
N ASN A 73 -18.90 20.64 8.78
CA ASN A 73 -19.64 21.22 9.88
C ASN A 73 -19.93 20.07 10.86
N PRO A 74 -19.06 19.81 11.84
CA PRO A 74 -19.36 18.78 12.83
C PRO A 74 -20.65 19.18 13.57
N PRO A 75 -21.54 18.22 13.88
CA PRO A 75 -22.71 18.51 14.70
C PRO A 75 -22.26 19.10 16.04
N ASP A 76 -23.06 20.01 16.59
CA ASP A 76 -22.78 20.58 17.92
C ASP A 76 -22.60 19.43 18.91
N PRO A 77 -21.45 19.35 19.61
CA PRO A 77 -21.23 18.27 20.55
C PRO A 77 -22.27 18.37 21.67
N SER A 78 -22.79 17.22 22.11
CA SER A 78 -23.77 17.14 23.19
C SER A 78 -23.27 17.79 24.50
N HIS A 79 -21.95 17.88 24.65
CA HIS A 79 -21.27 18.58 25.74
C HIS A 79 -20.21 19.53 25.19
N LYS A 80 -20.14 20.76 25.73
CA LYS A 80 -19.07 21.71 25.40
C LYS A 80 -17.73 21.15 25.90
N VAL A 81 -16.83 20.82 24.98
CA VAL A 81 -15.50 20.25 25.27
C VAL A 81 -14.60 21.28 25.99
N LEU A 82 -14.77 22.57 25.68
CA LEU A 82 -14.04 23.67 26.31
C LEU A 82 -14.99 24.45 27.21
N GLN A 83 -14.80 24.34 28.53
CA GLN A 83 -15.49 25.18 29.50
C GLN A 83 -14.62 26.41 29.80
N SER A 84 -15.16 27.61 29.55
CA SER A 84 -14.50 28.86 29.92
C SER A 84 -14.34 28.92 31.44
N GLY A 85 -13.10 29.01 31.93
CA GLY A 85 -12.80 29.05 33.37
C GLY A 85 -12.62 27.67 34.02
N ALA A 86 -12.45 26.59 33.25
CA ALA A 86 -12.16 25.27 33.83
C ALA A 86 -10.80 25.21 34.57
N THR A 87 -9.77 25.87 34.03
CA THR A 87 -8.40 25.77 34.56
C THR A 87 -8.16 26.71 35.74
N PHE A 88 -8.64 27.96 35.64
CA PHE A 88 -8.35 29.03 36.60
C PHE A 88 -9.60 29.55 37.32
N GLY A 89 -10.74 28.89 37.15
CA GLY A 89 -12.04 29.40 37.61
C GLY A 89 -12.52 30.58 36.76
N THR A 90 -13.78 30.98 36.96
CA THR A 90 -14.27 32.28 36.52
C THR A 90 -13.88 33.33 37.54
N ALA A 91 -13.62 34.58 37.12
CA ALA A 91 -13.54 35.71 38.05
C ALA A 91 -14.75 35.66 39.00
N THR A 92 -14.50 35.76 40.30
CA THR A 92 -15.47 35.49 41.36
C THR A 92 -16.79 36.22 41.08
N LYS A 93 -17.90 35.48 41.08
CA LYS A 93 -19.23 36.09 41.08
C LYS A 93 -19.41 36.80 42.41
N HIS A 94 -19.93 38.01 42.37
CA HIS A 94 -20.19 38.83 43.55
C HIS A 94 -21.01 38.04 44.59
N VAL A 95 -20.70 38.17 45.89
CA VAL A 95 -21.30 37.41 47.01
C VAL A 95 -22.82 37.62 47.16
N SER A 96 -23.41 38.52 46.39
CA SER A 96 -24.83 38.87 46.40
C SER A 96 -25.75 37.85 45.72
N ASP A 97 -25.23 36.79 45.09
CA ASP A 97 -26.04 35.69 44.52
C ASP A 97 -26.54 34.74 45.62
N PHE A 98 -27.31 35.26 46.58
CA PHE A 98 -28.05 34.45 47.53
C PHE A 98 -29.04 33.58 46.74
N GLN A 99 -28.89 32.27 46.83
CA GLN A 99 -29.73 31.30 46.13
C GLN A 99 -31.18 31.45 46.61
N LYS A 100 -31.99 32.18 45.84
CA LYS A 100 -33.45 32.21 46.05
C LYS A 100 -33.98 30.79 45.85
N TYR A 101 -34.48 30.19 46.93
CA TYR A 101 -35.18 28.91 46.91
C TYR A 101 -36.25 28.99 45.80
N LYS A 102 -36.12 28.15 44.75
CA LYS A 102 -36.94 28.10 43.50
C LYS A 102 -36.44 28.80 42.21
N THR A 103 -35.25 29.42 42.15
CA THR A 103 -34.75 29.98 40.86
C THR A 103 -34.08 28.96 39.94
N ARG A 104 -33.79 27.75 40.42
CA ARG A 104 -33.46 26.62 39.53
C ARG A 104 -34.74 26.22 38.83
N LYS A 105 -34.97 26.73 37.62
CA LYS A 105 -36.04 26.27 36.73
C LYS A 105 -35.99 24.74 36.75
N SER A 106 -36.97 24.11 37.38
CA SER A 106 -37.23 22.69 37.16
C SER A 106 -37.34 22.55 35.65
N SER A 107 -36.47 21.76 35.03
CA SER A 107 -36.46 21.60 33.58
C SER A 107 -37.83 21.06 33.16
N GLU A 108 -38.70 21.95 32.69
CA GLU A 108 -40.00 21.57 32.17
C GLU A 108 -39.75 20.64 30.98
N LEU A 109 -40.23 19.40 31.11
CA LEU A 109 -40.10 18.43 30.04
C LEU A 109 -40.81 18.99 28.80
N PRO A 110 -40.23 18.83 27.59
CA PRO A 110 -40.91 19.27 26.38
C PRO A 110 -42.26 18.56 26.26
N ALA A 111 -43.25 19.24 25.68
CA ALA A 111 -44.57 18.66 25.44
C ALA A 111 -44.43 17.33 24.67
N PRO A 112 -45.21 16.30 25.03
CA PRO A 112 -45.10 14.97 24.45
C PRO A 112 -45.36 15.04 22.93
N LYS A 113 -44.36 14.65 22.13
CA LYS A 113 -44.44 14.57 20.67
C LYS A 113 -44.49 13.12 20.24
N LYS A 114 -45.43 12.76 19.34
CA LYS A 114 -45.47 11.42 18.73
C LYS A 114 -44.18 11.19 17.93
N PHE A 115 -43.41 10.19 18.34
CA PHE A 115 -42.19 9.80 17.67
C PHE A 115 -42.50 9.08 16.36
N ASN A 116 -41.84 9.48 15.26
CA ASN A 116 -41.96 8.85 13.95
C ASN A 116 -40.60 8.27 13.53
N TYR A 117 -40.53 6.98 13.23
CA TYR A 117 -39.35 6.36 12.63
C TYR A 117 -39.28 6.75 11.14
N THR A 118 -38.14 7.31 10.70
CA THR A 118 -37.86 7.58 9.28
C THR A 118 -37.52 6.30 8.51
N ASP A 119 -36.82 5.37 9.16
CA ASP A 119 -36.39 4.11 8.55
C ASP A 119 -37.39 2.99 8.82
N ARG A 120 -38.36 2.80 7.92
CA ARG A 120 -39.11 1.53 7.87
C ARG A 120 -38.24 0.47 7.20
N ARG A 121 -37.41 -0.21 7.99
CA ARG A 121 -36.53 -1.31 7.51
C ARG A 121 -37.27 -2.53 6.98
N LYS A 122 -38.58 -2.65 7.24
CA LYS A 122 -39.40 -3.76 6.76
C LYS A 122 -40.35 -3.25 5.69
N GLU A 123 -40.38 -3.95 4.56
CA GLU A 123 -41.38 -3.75 3.51
C GLU A 123 -42.78 -3.92 4.09
N LYS A 124 -43.74 -3.16 3.58
CA LYS A 124 -45.14 -3.32 3.98
C LYS A 124 -45.60 -4.67 3.46
N LEU A 125 -46.05 -5.53 4.38
CA LEU A 125 -46.64 -6.81 4.01
C LEU A 125 -47.84 -6.56 3.07
N ASN A 126 -47.89 -7.28 1.95
CA ASN A 126 -49.06 -7.29 1.08
C ASN A 126 -50.21 -7.93 1.87
N ALA A 127 -51.20 -7.12 2.26
CA ALA A 127 -52.33 -7.54 3.10
C ALA A 127 -53.18 -8.66 2.47
N ARG A 128 -53.08 -8.81 1.15
CA ARG A 128 -53.70 -9.88 0.37
C ARG A 128 -52.61 -10.90 0.08
N LEU A 129 -52.40 -11.83 1.01
CA LEU A 129 -51.81 -13.11 0.67
C LEU A 129 -52.64 -13.67 -0.48
N GLU A 130 -52.18 -13.50 -1.73
CA GLU A 130 -52.47 -14.48 -2.77
C GLU A 130 -52.02 -15.79 -2.17
N LYS A 131 -52.94 -16.52 -1.54
CA LYS A 131 -52.71 -17.89 -1.17
C LYS A 131 -52.41 -18.55 -2.49
N GLU A 132 -51.13 -18.76 -2.78
CA GLU A 132 -50.71 -19.62 -3.87
C GLU A 132 -51.65 -20.82 -3.82
N LYS A 133 -52.39 -21.06 -4.92
CA LYS A 133 -53.44 -22.08 -4.96
C LYS A 133 -52.80 -23.37 -4.49
N ILE A 134 -53.00 -23.72 -3.22
CA ILE A 134 -52.41 -24.90 -2.61
C ILE A 134 -52.81 -26.05 -3.53
N PRO A 135 -51.87 -26.76 -4.16
CA PRO A 135 -52.22 -27.78 -5.12
C PRO A 135 -53.11 -28.79 -4.40
N LYS A 136 -54.36 -28.95 -4.89
CA LYS A 136 -55.32 -29.90 -4.34
C LYS A 136 -54.61 -31.24 -4.21
N ARG A 137 -54.70 -31.89 -3.04
CA ARG A 137 -54.06 -33.19 -2.76
C ARG A 137 -54.37 -34.13 -3.93
N GLY A 138 -53.35 -34.50 -4.71
CA GLY A 138 -53.53 -35.44 -5.81
C GLY A 138 -54.04 -36.79 -5.31
N LYS A 139 -54.71 -37.57 -6.17
CA LYS A 139 -55.21 -38.93 -5.90
C LYS A 139 -54.08 -39.97 -5.74
N LYS A 140 -52.98 -39.63 -5.05
CA LYS A 140 -51.88 -40.55 -4.80
C LYS A 140 -52.23 -41.41 -3.59
N ASN A 141 -52.23 -42.72 -3.78
CA ASN A 141 -52.45 -43.68 -2.70
C ASN A 141 -51.15 -43.84 -1.90
N PHE A 142 -51.00 -43.05 -0.83
CA PHE A 142 -49.80 -43.05 0.01
C PHE A 142 -49.47 -44.42 0.60
N ILE A 143 -50.47 -45.28 0.85
CA ILE A 143 -50.27 -46.65 1.31
C ILE A 143 -49.49 -47.47 0.27
N LYS A 144 -49.93 -47.43 -1.00
CA LYS A 144 -49.26 -48.16 -2.11
C LYS A 144 -47.86 -47.59 -2.37
N LYS A 145 -47.72 -46.26 -2.36
CA LYS A 145 -46.42 -45.62 -2.56
C LYS A 145 -45.44 -45.99 -1.45
N ASN A 146 -45.85 -45.89 -0.18
CA ASN A 146 -44.98 -46.22 0.95
C ASN A 146 -44.56 -47.71 0.94
N ALA A 147 -45.48 -48.60 0.55
CA ALA A 147 -45.16 -50.03 0.39
C ALA A 147 -44.11 -50.24 -0.71
N ILE A 148 -44.30 -49.63 -1.88
CA ILE A 148 -43.33 -49.71 -2.99
C ILE A 148 -41.99 -49.09 -2.57
N ASP A 149 -42.00 -47.91 -1.95
CA ASP A 149 -40.80 -47.21 -1.48
C ASP A 149 -40.04 -48.06 -0.45
N ALA A 150 -40.73 -48.80 0.43
CA ALA A 150 -40.09 -49.69 1.40
C ALA A 150 -39.47 -50.93 0.74
N ILE A 151 -40.16 -51.54 -0.24
CA ILE A 151 -39.67 -52.73 -0.96
C ILE A 151 -38.45 -52.38 -1.81
N LEU A 152 -38.50 -51.25 -2.51
CA LEU A 152 -37.40 -50.81 -3.39
C LEU A 152 -36.23 -50.19 -2.62
N LYS A 153 -36.40 -49.91 -1.32
CA LYS A 153 -35.33 -49.33 -0.51
C LYS A 153 -34.26 -50.38 -0.26
N SER A 154 -33.12 -50.21 -0.92
CA SER A 154 -31.92 -50.99 -0.61
C SER A 154 -31.63 -50.95 0.89
N THR A 155 -31.35 -52.10 1.49
CA THR A 155 -30.93 -52.18 2.89
C THR A 155 -29.71 -51.29 3.12
N LYS A 156 -29.71 -50.50 4.20
CA LYS A 156 -28.53 -49.68 4.56
C LYS A 156 -27.32 -50.61 4.66
N LYS A 157 -26.19 -50.20 4.06
CA LYS A 157 -24.94 -50.97 4.09
C LYS A 157 -24.62 -51.34 5.55
N LYS A 158 -24.35 -52.62 5.82
CA LYS A 158 -23.89 -53.09 7.13
C LYS A 158 -22.69 -52.25 7.57
N ASN A 159 -22.52 -52.07 8.89
CA ASN A 159 -21.43 -51.32 9.49
C ASN A 159 -20.12 -51.58 8.74
N LYS A 160 -19.49 -50.50 8.26
CA LYS A 160 -18.21 -50.59 7.55
C LYS A 160 -17.26 -51.34 8.47
N GLN A 161 -16.83 -52.53 8.06
CA GLN A 161 -15.78 -53.24 8.78
C GLN A 161 -14.56 -52.33 8.85
N GLU A 162 -13.87 -52.34 9.99
CA GLU A 162 -12.67 -51.54 10.20
C GLU A 162 -11.66 -51.83 9.09
N MET A 163 -11.10 -50.78 8.49
CA MET A 163 -10.20 -50.90 7.34
C MET A 163 -8.95 -51.68 7.76
N ARG A 164 -8.76 -52.87 7.19
CA ARG A 164 -7.55 -53.67 7.43
C ARG A 164 -6.37 -53.03 6.69
N TYR A 165 -5.52 -52.34 7.42
CA TYR A 165 -4.33 -51.66 6.88
C TYR A 165 -3.32 -52.62 6.22
N VAL A 166 -3.37 -53.90 6.58
CA VAL A 166 -2.55 -54.98 5.99
C VAL A 166 -2.97 -55.29 4.54
N GLU A 167 -4.24 -55.05 4.20
CA GLU A 167 -4.79 -55.37 2.88
C GLU A 167 -4.54 -54.25 1.86
N LYS A 168 -3.73 -53.24 2.21
CA LYS A 168 -3.32 -52.21 1.26
C LYS A 168 -2.48 -52.84 0.13
N PRO A 169 -2.73 -52.51 -1.15
CA PRO A 169 -2.06 -53.14 -2.30
C PRO A 169 -0.54 -52.84 -2.36
N GLU A 170 -0.11 -51.81 -1.64
CA GLU A 170 1.26 -51.33 -1.54
C GLU A 170 1.93 -51.72 -0.21
N TYR A 171 1.24 -52.49 0.64
CA TYR A 171 1.82 -52.95 1.90
C TYR A 171 3.07 -53.80 1.61
N GLY A 172 4.20 -53.43 2.21
CA GLY A 172 5.50 -54.08 1.97
C GLY A 172 6.21 -53.70 0.67
N LYS A 173 5.64 -52.85 -0.19
CA LYS A 173 6.33 -52.31 -1.36
C LYS A 173 6.99 -50.97 -1.02
N VAL A 174 8.17 -50.73 -1.59
CA VAL A 174 8.84 -49.44 -1.48
C VAL A 174 8.08 -48.42 -2.34
N PRO A 175 7.63 -47.29 -1.79
CA PRO A 175 6.91 -46.27 -2.54
C PRO A 175 7.69 -45.72 -3.75
N GLU A 176 6.98 -45.40 -4.83
CA GLU A 176 7.57 -44.92 -6.09
C GLU A 176 8.40 -43.65 -5.92
N TYR A 177 7.92 -42.70 -5.10
CA TYR A 177 8.61 -41.44 -4.85
C TYR A 177 10.04 -41.62 -4.30
N LEU A 178 10.33 -42.71 -3.59
CA LEU A 178 11.69 -42.96 -3.09
C LEU A 178 12.67 -43.29 -4.22
N ARG A 179 12.20 -43.79 -5.36
CA ARG A 179 13.04 -43.99 -6.55
C ARG A 179 13.37 -42.65 -7.21
N GLU A 180 12.38 -41.76 -7.31
CA GLU A 180 12.56 -40.40 -7.82
C GLU A 180 13.57 -39.63 -6.97
N VAL A 181 13.39 -39.63 -5.65
CA VAL A 181 14.29 -38.96 -4.70
C VAL A 181 15.72 -39.49 -4.80
N LYS A 182 15.92 -40.80 -4.94
CA LYS A 182 17.27 -41.37 -5.16
C LYS A 182 17.88 -40.88 -6.46
N SER A 183 17.10 -40.86 -7.55
CA SER A 183 17.57 -40.38 -8.84
C SER A 183 17.96 -38.90 -8.80
N ASP A 184 17.25 -38.09 -8.01
CA ASP A 184 17.54 -36.66 -7.88
C ASP A 184 18.80 -36.42 -7.03
N ILE A 185 18.98 -37.18 -5.94
CA ILE A 185 20.21 -37.16 -5.14
C ILE A 185 21.43 -37.56 -6.00
N GLU A 186 21.29 -38.54 -6.89
CA GLU A 186 22.36 -38.96 -7.80
C GLU A 186 22.74 -37.86 -8.80
N LYS A 187 21.74 -37.22 -9.42
CA LYS A 187 21.98 -36.08 -10.33
C LYS A 187 22.65 -34.91 -9.61
N GLU A 188 22.23 -34.59 -8.38
CA GLU A 188 22.81 -33.51 -7.59
C GLU A 188 24.27 -33.80 -7.24
N LYS A 189 24.59 -35.04 -6.84
CA LYS A 189 25.97 -35.47 -6.56
C LYS A 189 26.86 -35.33 -7.79
N GLN A 190 26.39 -35.79 -8.96
CA GLN A 190 27.12 -35.63 -10.22
C GLN A 190 27.36 -34.16 -10.56
N PHE A 191 26.37 -33.30 -10.33
CA PHE A 191 26.51 -31.86 -10.55
C PHE A 191 27.55 -31.22 -9.60
N ILE A 192 27.52 -31.58 -8.32
CA ILE A 192 28.50 -31.10 -7.33
C ILE A 192 29.91 -31.55 -7.71
N GLU A 193 30.09 -32.80 -8.14
CA GLU A 193 31.38 -33.34 -8.56
C GLU A 193 31.96 -32.56 -9.77
N GLN A 194 31.14 -32.30 -10.79
CA GLN A 194 31.55 -31.49 -11.95
C GLN A 194 31.92 -30.05 -11.57
N MET A 195 31.20 -29.44 -10.62
CA MET A 195 31.52 -28.10 -10.12
C MET A 195 32.85 -28.08 -9.34
N LEU A 196 33.07 -29.08 -8.49
CA LEU A 196 34.32 -29.23 -7.74
C LEU A 196 35.51 -29.46 -8.67
N GLU A 197 35.37 -30.31 -9.69
CA GLU A 197 36.42 -30.56 -10.67
C GLU A 197 36.81 -29.30 -11.46
N LYS A 198 35.81 -28.53 -11.93
CA LYS A 198 36.06 -27.23 -12.59
C LYS A 198 36.76 -26.23 -11.68
N SER A 199 36.39 -26.18 -10.40
CA SER A 199 37.04 -25.31 -9.41
C SER A 199 38.49 -25.72 -9.15
N LYS A 200 38.76 -27.03 -9.05
CA LYS A 200 40.12 -27.57 -8.89
C LYS A 200 40.98 -27.26 -10.12
N ALA A 201 40.47 -27.55 -11.33
CA ALA A 201 41.17 -27.24 -12.58
C ALA A 201 41.45 -25.74 -12.73
N ALA A 202 40.49 -24.87 -12.38
CA ALA A 202 40.70 -23.42 -12.36
C ALA A 202 41.80 -23.01 -11.37
N SER A 203 41.78 -23.56 -10.14
CA SER A 203 42.82 -23.29 -9.15
C SER A 203 44.20 -23.80 -9.56
N GLU A 204 44.29 -24.94 -10.25
CA GLU A 204 45.55 -25.47 -10.81
C GLU A 204 46.07 -24.60 -11.96
N THR A 205 45.18 -24.01 -12.78
CA THR A 205 45.59 -23.04 -13.82
C THR A 205 45.99 -21.69 -13.23
N GLU A 206 45.36 -21.24 -12.15
CA GLU A 206 45.73 -20.01 -11.44
C GLU A 206 47.03 -20.17 -10.64
N GLN A 207 47.28 -21.35 -10.04
CA GLN A 207 48.57 -21.68 -9.42
C GLN A 207 49.70 -21.86 -10.44
N LYS A 208 49.36 -22.03 -11.73
CA LYS A 208 50.29 -21.88 -12.87
C LYS A 208 50.43 -20.42 -13.33
N SER A 209 50.10 -19.42 -12.50
CA SER A 209 50.75 -18.12 -12.61
C SER A 209 52.26 -18.32 -12.48
N ARG A 210 52.99 -18.16 -13.59
CA ARG A 210 54.44 -18.36 -13.70
C ARG A 210 55.18 -17.72 -12.53
N VAL A 211 56.00 -18.50 -11.83
CA VAL A 211 57.17 -17.95 -11.12
C VAL A 211 58.07 -17.38 -12.22
N MET A 212 58.25 -16.06 -12.27
CA MET A 212 59.16 -15.47 -13.25
C MET A 212 60.60 -15.95 -12.98
N ASP A 213 61.30 -16.36 -14.02
CA ASP A 213 62.73 -16.70 -13.95
C ASP A 213 63.54 -15.44 -13.60
N GLU A 214 64.68 -15.62 -12.93
CA GLU A 214 65.46 -14.49 -12.37
C GLU A 214 65.95 -13.52 -13.45
N SER A 215 66.22 -14.00 -14.66
CA SER A 215 66.59 -13.17 -15.83
C SER A 215 65.49 -12.18 -16.23
N GLU A 216 64.22 -12.59 -16.19
CA GLU A 216 63.08 -11.71 -16.51
C GLU A 216 62.86 -10.63 -15.44
N LYS A 217 63.23 -10.91 -14.18
CA LYS A 217 63.15 -9.93 -13.07
C LYS A 217 64.20 -8.83 -13.23
N GLU A 218 65.39 -9.18 -13.72
CA GLU A 218 66.45 -8.19 -14.00
C GLU A 218 66.04 -7.26 -15.15
N GLU A 219 65.42 -7.78 -16.21
CA GLU A 219 64.95 -6.93 -17.31
C GLU A 219 63.83 -5.96 -16.89
N VAL A 220 62.89 -6.41 -16.05
CA VAL A 220 61.80 -5.57 -15.55
C VAL A 220 62.32 -4.49 -14.59
N THR A 221 63.30 -4.82 -13.74
CA THR A 221 63.92 -3.81 -12.86
C THR A 221 64.70 -2.78 -13.68
N ILE A 222 65.48 -3.20 -14.68
CA ILE A 222 66.23 -2.30 -15.57
C ILE A 222 65.28 -1.39 -16.35
N THR A 223 64.16 -1.90 -16.87
CA THR A 223 63.20 -1.09 -17.64
C THR A 223 62.47 -0.06 -16.79
N VAL A 224 62.08 -0.39 -15.55
CA VAL A 224 61.45 0.55 -14.61
C VAL A 224 62.45 1.59 -14.09
N PHE A 225 63.71 1.20 -13.86
CA PHE A 225 64.72 2.13 -13.33
C PHE A 225 65.31 3.07 -14.39
N ILE A 226 65.50 2.60 -15.63
CA ILE A 226 66.18 3.37 -16.68
C ILE A 226 65.22 4.18 -17.55
N LYS A 227 63.99 3.70 -17.78
CA LYS A 227 63.00 4.39 -18.64
C LYS A 227 61.87 5.08 -17.85
N GLY A 228 62.00 5.14 -16.53
CA GLY A 228 60.91 5.41 -15.58
C GLY A 228 60.65 6.85 -15.11
N PRO A 229 61.22 7.93 -15.67
CA PRO A 229 60.58 9.22 -15.44
C PRO A 229 60.52 10.05 -16.72
N LEU A 230 59.46 9.92 -17.53
CA LEU A 230 58.99 11.00 -18.42
C LEU A 230 57.65 10.71 -19.14
N THR A 231 56.63 10.15 -18.49
CA THR A 231 55.26 10.19 -19.06
C THR A 231 54.17 10.24 -17.97
N HIS A 232 54.11 11.35 -17.23
CA HIS A 232 52.94 11.74 -16.44
C HIS A 232 52.32 13.04 -16.98
N LEU A 233 52.11 13.14 -18.29
CA LEU A 233 51.27 14.17 -18.88
C LEU A 233 50.58 13.58 -20.11
N LEU A 234 49.29 13.25 -19.97
CA LEU A 234 48.22 13.36 -20.97
C LEU A 234 47.07 12.42 -20.59
N CYS A 235 46.11 12.98 -19.87
CA CYS A 235 44.79 12.41 -19.68
C CYS A 235 43.84 13.14 -20.65
N PRO A 236 43.26 12.47 -21.65
CA PRO A 236 42.06 12.97 -22.31
C PRO A 236 40.85 12.21 -21.79
N SER A 237 39.98 12.96 -21.10
CA SER A 237 38.60 12.58 -20.84
C SER A 237 37.86 12.29 -22.15
N SER A 238 37.26 11.11 -22.31
CA SER A 238 36.10 10.95 -23.20
C SER A 238 35.22 9.73 -22.86
N ALA A 239 33.98 10.08 -22.47
CA ALA A 239 32.71 9.37 -22.69
C ALA A 239 32.39 8.02 -21.99
N PRO A 240 31.27 7.94 -21.23
CA PRO A 240 30.64 6.68 -20.88
C PRO A 240 29.78 6.13 -22.05
N ARG A 241 30.05 4.89 -22.48
CA ARG A 241 29.13 4.10 -23.31
C ARG A 241 28.00 3.57 -22.41
N ARG A 242 26.80 4.10 -22.64
CA ARG A 242 25.53 3.58 -22.16
C ARG A 242 25.25 2.28 -22.91
N LEU A 243 25.44 1.13 -22.25
CA LEU A 243 24.96 -0.15 -22.77
C LEU A 243 23.44 -0.19 -22.62
N GLU A 244 22.79 -0.30 -23.77
CA GLU A 244 21.38 -0.62 -23.91
C GLU A 244 21.09 -1.98 -23.28
N THR A 245 20.23 -2.00 -22.28
CA THR A 245 19.55 -3.21 -21.82
C THR A 245 18.32 -3.38 -22.71
N GLN A 246 18.43 -4.24 -23.71
CA GLN A 246 17.29 -4.71 -24.50
C GLN A 246 16.96 -6.15 -24.11
N MET A 247 15.69 -6.33 -23.73
CA MET A 247 14.85 -7.53 -23.86
C MET A 247 15.15 -8.76 -23.00
N ALA A 248 14.22 -9.07 -22.09
CA ALA A 248 13.31 -10.22 -22.26
C ALA A 248 12.24 -10.24 -21.15
N GLY A 249 11.00 -9.93 -21.53
CA GLY A 249 9.84 -10.12 -20.68
C GLY A 249 9.52 -11.61 -20.54
N CYS A 250 9.47 -12.11 -19.30
CA CYS A 250 8.90 -13.42 -18.99
C CYS A 250 7.66 -13.24 -18.12
N LYS A 251 6.50 -13.18 -18.78
CA LYS A 251 5.18 -13.19 -18.14
C LYS A 251 4.97 -14.57 -17.50
N ARG A 252 5.03 -14.65 -16.16
CA ARG A 252 4.50 -15.82 -15.44
C ARG A 252 2.98 -15.72 -15.38
N LYS A 253 2.32 -16.61 -16.13
CA LYS A 253 0.92 -17.00 -15.88
C LYS A 253 0.89 -17.80 -14.59
N ILE A 254 0.07 -17.37 -13.64
CA ILE A 254 -0.35 -18.15 -12.48
C ILE A 254 -1.52 -19.02 -12.94
N PRO A 255 -1.44 -20.36 -12.87
CA PRO A 255 -2.63 -21.20 -12.98
C PRO A 255 -3.42 -21.11 -11.68
N LYS A 256 -4.70 -20.73 -11.80
CA LYS A 256 -5.70 -20.90 -10.76
C LYS A 256 -6.11 -22.37 -10.74
N ASN A 257 -6.02 -23.01 -9.58
CA ASN A 257 -6.98 -24.02 -9.14
C ASN A 257 -7.92 -23.34 -8.15
#